data_AF-A0A7X2NUJ1-F1
#
_entry.id   AF-A0A7X2NUJ1-F1
#
_cell.length_a   1.000
_cell.length_b   1.000
_cell.length_c   1.000
_cell.angle_alpha   90.00
_cell.angle_beta   90.00
_cell.angle_gamma   90.00
#
_symmetry.space_group_name_H-M   'P 1'
#
loop_
_entity.id
_entity.type
_entity.pdbx_description
1 polymer ?
#
loop_
_entity_poly.entity_id
_entity_poly.type
_entity_poly.pdbx_seq_one_letter_code
_entity_poly.pdbx_strand_id
1 'polypeptide(L)' 'MSKKVYRIFVINPGSTSTKLSLFENEKKVFEDNVFHDSTVLRSLGDINNQ' A
#
# COMPACT_ATOMS: atom_id res chain seq x y z
N MET A 1 -5.16 -0.39 -32.90
CA MET A 1 -4.37 -1.17 -31.93
C MET A 1 -5.08 -1.09 -30.58
N SER A 2 -5.19 -2.19 -29.83
CA SER A 2 -5.73 -2.14 -28.47
C SER A 2 -4.75 -1.40 -27.55
N LYS A 3 -5.28 -0.55 -26.65
CA LYS A 3 -4.45 0.14 -25.65
C LYS A 3 -3.93 -0.91 -24.67
N LYS A 4 -2.61 -0.95 -24.44
CA LYS A 4 -2.00 -1.84 -23.45
C LYS A 4 -2.51 -1.45 -22.05
N VAL A 5 -2.79 -2.46 -21.22
CA VAL A 5 -3.19 -2.27 -19.82
C VAL A 5 -2.01 -2.62 -18.92
N TYR A 6 -1.60 -1.67 -18.08
CA TYR A 6 -0.64 -1.88 -17.01
C TYR A 6 -1.37 -2.08 -15.69
N ARG A 7 -1.02 -3.12 -14.96
CA ARG A 7 -1.50 -3.36 -13.60
C ARG A 7 -0.47 -2.81 -12.62
N ILE A 8 -0.86 -1.82 -11.84
CA ILE A 8 0.00 -1.12 -10.89
C ILE A 8 -0.55 -1.40 -9.50
N PHE A 9 0.20 -2.17 -8.71
CA PHE A 9 -0.14 -2.43 -7.31
C PHE A 9 0.66 -1.48 -6.42
N VAL A 10 -0.06 -0.62 -5.70
CA VAL A 10 0.49 0.43 -4.85
C VAL A 10 0.38 -0.03 -3.39
N ILE A 11 1.51 -0.03 -2.71
CA ILE A 11 1.61 -0.25 -1.27
C ILE A 11 2.09 1.07 -0.66
N ASN A 12 1.20 1.76 0.04
CA ASN A 12 1.48 3.07 0.63
C ASN A 12 1.45 2.97 2.18
N PRO A 13 2.61 2.75 2.83
CA PRO A 13 2.69 2.71 4.29
C PRO A 13 2.59 4.11 4.88
N GLY A 14 1.71 4.27 5.87
CA GLY A 14 1.63 5.41 6.78
C GLY A 14 2.01 5.02 8.21
N SER A 15 1.85 5.93 9.16
CA SER A 15 2.29 5.72 10.56
C SER A 15 1.54 4.62 11.31
N THR A 16 0.27 4.37 10.97
CA THR A 16 -0.62 3.40 11.65
C THR A 16 -1.53 2.64 10.68
N SER A 17 -1.34 2.85 9.38
CA SER A 17 -2.10 2.13 8.36
C SER A 17 -1.26 1.96 7.10
N THR A 18 -1.57 0.95 6.31
CA THR A 18 -1.04 0.77 4.96
C THR A 18 -2.20 0.75 4.00
N LYS A 19 -2.22 1.69 3.06
CA LYS A 19 -3.18 1.69 1.97
C LYS A 19 -2.68 0.80 0.84
N LEU A 20 -3.52 -0.13 0.42
CA LEU A 20 -3.29 -1.02 -0.72
C LEU A 20 -4.21 -0.57 -1.86
N SER A 21 -3.68 -0.47 -3.06
CA SER A 21 -4.49 -0.07 -4.22
C SER A 21 -4.03 -0.79 -5.48
N LEU A 22 -4.97 -1.23 -6.31
CA LEU A 22 -4.68 -1.76 -7.63
C LEU A 22 -5.25 -0.80 -8.68
N PHE A 23 -4.40 -0.42 -9.62
CA PHE A 23 -4.79 0.39 -10.78
C PHE A 23 -4.60 -0.41 -12.06
N GLU A 24 -5.52 -0.21 -12.99
CA GLU A 24 -5.37 -0.55 -14.40
C GLU A 24 -5.19 0.74 -15.17
N ASN A 25 -3.95 1.03 -15.58
CA ASN A 25 -3.54 2.35 -16.05
C ASN A 25 -3.91 3.44 -15.02
N GLU A 26 -4.77 4.39 -15.38
CA GLU A 26 -5.23 5.49 -14.52
C GLU A 26 -6.46 5.11 -13.68
N LYS A 27 -7.09 3.96 -13.97
CA LYS A 27 -8.32 3.53 -13.30
C LYS A 27 -7.99 2.74 -12.04
N LYS A 28 -8.40 3.25 -10.87
CA LYS A 28 -8.38 2.48 -9.63
C LYS A 28 -9.45 1.38 -9.69
N VAL A 29 -9.06 0.12 -9.54
CA VAL A 29 -9.96 -1.03 -9.58
C VAL A 29 -10.18 -1.67 -8.21
N PHE A 30 -9.25 -1.44 -7.27
CA PHE A 30 -9.36 -1.91 -5.89
C PHE A 30 -8.63 -0.93 -4.98
N GLU A 31 -9.17 -0.76 -3.77
CA GLU A 31 -8.52 -0.05 -2.67
C GLU A 31 -8.94 -0.70 -1.36
N ASP A 32 -7.99 -0.85 -0.45
CA ASP A 32 -8.22 -1.29 0.92
C ASP A 32 -7.22 -0.63 1.86
N ASN A 33 -7.53 -0.60 3.15
CA ASN A 33 -6.64 -0.11 4.18
C ASN A 33 -6.43 -1.20 5.23
N VAL A 34 -5.17 -1.54 5.48
CA VAL A 34 -4.77 -2.38 6.61
C VAL A 34 -4.42 -1.44 7.75
N PHE A 35 -5.12 -1.57 8.87
CA PHE A 35 -4.81 -0.82 10.09
C PHE A 35 -3.88 -1.61 10.98
N HIS A 36 -2.95 -0.89 11.62
CA HIS A 36 -1.93 -1.46 12.48
C HIS A 36 -2.11 -0.94 13.90
N ASP A 37 -1.95 -1.82 14.87
CA ASP A 37 -1.84 -1.42 16.27
C ASP A 37 -0.48 -0.73 16.50
N SER A 38 -0.50 0.47 17.07
CA SER A 38 0.69 1.28 17.28
C SER A 38 1.66 0.67 18.30
N THR A 39 1.17 -0.12 19.26
CA THR A 39 2.00 -0.83 20.23
C THR A 39 2.76 -1.97 19.57
N VAL A 40 2.10 -2.69 18.65
CA VAL A 40 2.74 -3.72 17.84
C VAL A 40 3.81 -3.10 16.94
N LEU A 41 3.48 -2.03 16.20
CA LEU A 41 4.46 -1.32 15.35
C LEU A 41 5.69 -0.88 16.13
N ARG A 42 5.50 -0.29 17.32
CA ARG A 42 6.61 0.15 18.17
C ARG A 42 7.51 -1.00 18.60
N SER A 43 6.96 -2.19 18.79
CA SER A 43 7.72 -3.39 19.18
C SER A 43 8.61 -3.93 18.06
N LEU A 44 8.28 -3.64 16.79
CA LEU A 44 9.03 -4.10 15.62
C LEU A 44 10.29 -3.27 15.33
N GLY A 45 10.46 -2.13 16.01
CA GLY A 45 11.60 -1.22 15.79
C GLY A 45 11.37 -0.19 14.69
N ASP A 46 12.43 0.54 14.33
CA ASP A 46 12.42 1.51 13.23
C ASP A 46 13.17 0.95 12.02
N ILE A 47 12.72 1.28 10.82
CA ILE A 47 13.34 0.97 9.53
C ILE A 47 14.78 1.53 9.46
N ASN A 48 15.07 2.62 10.16
CA ASN A 48 16.43 3.19 10.22
C ASN A 48 17.46 2.28 10.92
N ASN A 49 17.02 1.22 11.60
CA ASN A 49 17.89 0.24 12.25
C ASN A 49 18.10 -1.04 11.42
N GLN A 50 17.73 -1.05 10.13
CA GLN A 50 17.98 -2.15 9.19
C GLN A 50 19.25 -1.96 8.35
#